data_AF-A0A2N1JQK5-F1
#
_entry.id   AF-A0A2N1JQK5-F1
#
_cell.length_a   1.000
_cell.length_b   1.000
_cell.length_c   1.000
_cell.angle_alpha   90.00
_cell.angle_beta   90.00
_cell.angle_gamma   90.00
#
_symmetry.space_group_name_H-M   'P 1'
#
loop_
_entity.id
_entity.type
_entity.pdbx_description
1 polymer ?
#
loop_
_entity_poly.entity_id
_entity_poly.type
_entity_poly.pdbx_seq_one_letter_code
_entity_poly.pdbx_strand_id
1 'polypeptide(L)'
;MNEIITKETTMKHLMDEISQKINEKYTLRKIAKLSGVSREKITRAIECKNKYEMKLDSFLKVVSVLYENLEVRRQKINTFILLVKSPLNIRKALCYSHVSGDYEIIDVLIKKHINTDSVSQYLLIYDLFNRRNKNEIKGQKIVDEIKNLKFSSNVECQALSNLLYTVAMYDEDESNAVAPFAKDAEKFIKDIKQTYIKDHLYMQYKERLAYIYLLSDKIDKCREVCESILKSDLEIPMIKAVAKGCLGESYIYEDPLRAEMHMESALQLLDNIHVPRKSQKYFAFKTTLAHLYIENNFNLHKIDFDYIHIGERAHYECLHGDREKGLAMYKILEQNGFSAHQLYSYSKVIGDIKGLKEALISFERSGNLFYARGVKQALLKSEVNLVD
;
A
#
# COMPACT_ATOMS: atom_id res chain seq x y z
N MET A 1 -15.85 -8.66 -12.67
CA MET A 1 -14.47 -8.71 -13.19
C MET A 1 -14.52 -9.28 -14.61
N ASN A 2 -15.27 -8.58 -15.47
CA ASN A 2 -15.58 -9.01 -16.83
C ASN A 2 -14.38 -8.77 -17.73
N GLU A 3 -14.10 -9.75 -18.59
CA GLU A 3 -13.33 -9.63 -19.83
C GLU A 3 -12.06 -8.77 -19.73
N ILE A 4 -10.95 -9.39 -19.30
CA ILE A 4 -9.62 -8.87 -19.59
C ILE A 4 -9.44 -8.96 -21.12
N ILE A 5 -9.87 -7.89 -21.78
CA ILE A 5 -9.71 -7.60 -23.21
C ILE A 5 -10.14 -8.75 -24.11
N THR A 6 -11.41 -8.73 -24.53
CA THR A 6 -11.80 -9.41 -25.76
C THR A 6 -10.87 -8.99 -26.90
N LYS A 7 -10.52 -9.95 -27.76
CA LYS A 7 -9.42 -9.99 -28.74
C LYS A 7 -9.31 -8.81 -29.73
N GLU A 8 -10.13 -7.76 -29.63
CA GLU A 8 -10.28 -6.68 -30.64
C GLU A 8 -10.13 -5.24 -30.13
N THR A 9 -9.95 -4.99 -28.82
CA THR A 9 -9.82 -3.59 -28.37
C THR A 9 -8.47 -3.00 -28.79
N THR A 10 -8.48 -1.95 -29.61
CA THR A 10 -7.28 -1.22 -30.05
C THR A 10 -7.23 0.19 -29.46
N MET A 11 -6.06 0.83 -29.49
CA MET A 11 -5.94 2.25 -29.09
C MET A 11 -6.85 3.15 -29.93
N LYS A 12 -7.04 2.83 -31.22
CA LYS A 12 -7.93 3.58 -32.10
C LYS A 12 -9.38 3.45 -31.65
N HIS A 13 -9.85 2.23 -31.39
CA HIS A 13 -11.19 1.99 -30.86
C HIS A 13 -11.46 2.79 -29.58
N LEU A 14 -10.55 2.72 -28.60
CA LEU A 14 -10.69 3.51 -27.37
C LEU A 14 -10.75 5.02 -27.65
N MET A 15 -9.88 5.52 -28.52
CA MET A 15 -9.83 6.96 -28.85
C MET A 15 -11.06 7.43 -29.64
N ASP A 16 -11.68 6.55 -30.43
CA ASP A 16 -12.94 6.82 -31.12
C ASP A 16 -14.11 6.91 -30.13
N GLU A 17 -14.18 6.02 -29.13
CA GLU A 17 -15.15 6.14 -28.03
C GLU A 17 -14.98 7.45 -27.25
N ILE A 18 -13.73 7.83 -26.95
CA ILE A 18 -13.42 9.11 -26.28
C ILE A 18 -13.88 10.30 -27.15
N SER A 19 -13.63 10.24 -28.47
CA SER A 19 -14.08 11.26 -29.41
C SER A 19 -15.59 11.41 -29.45
N GLN A 20 -16.31 10.28 -29.55
CA GLN A 20 -17.77 10.26 -29.48
C GLN A 20 -18.24 10.89 -28.17
N LYS A 21 -17.66 10.49 -27.04
CA LYS A 21 -18.06 11.00 -25.72
C LYS A 21 -17.81 12.49 -25.55
N ILE A 22 -16.71 12.99 -26.13
CA ILE A 22 -16.45 14.43 -26.20
C ILE A 22 -17.59 15.09 -26.98
N ASN A 23 -17.91 14.63 -28.19
CA ASN A 23 -18.90 15.26 -29.06
C ASN A 23 -20.33 15.21 -28.51
N GLU A 24 -20.66 14.22 -27.67
CA GLU A 24 -21.95 14.16 -26.95
C GLU A 24 -22.13 15.28 -25.93
N LYS A 25 -21.05 15.69 -25.24
CA LYS A 25 -21.13 16.60 -24.08
C LYS A 25 -20.49 17.97 -24.31
N TYR A 26 -19.51 18.05 -25.20
CA TYR A 26 -18.58 19.17 -25.29
C TYR A 26 -18.11 19.41 -26.73
N THR A 27 -17.54 20.59 -26.96
CA THR A 27 -16.68 20.82 -28.13
C THR A 27 -15.22 20.50 -27.79
N LEU A 28 -14.39 20.21 -28.80
CA LEU A 28 -12.93 20.04 -28.60
C LEU A 28 -12.27 21.23 -27.88
N ARG A 29 -12.75 22.46 -28.14
CA ARG A 29 -12.27 23.67 -27.45
C ARG A 29 -12.64 23.67 -25.97
N LYS A 30 -13.86 23.23 -25.65
CA LYS A 30 -14.35 23.20 -24.26
C LYS A 30 -13.62 22.13 -23.44
N ILE A 31 -13.46 20.92 -23.98
CA ILE A 31 -12.74 19.83 -23.28
C ILE A 31 -11.25 20.19 -23.07
N ALA A 32 -10.60 20.83 -24.04
CA ALA A 32 -9.23 21.30 -23.89
C ALA A 32 -9.09 22.31 -22.73
N LYS A 33 -10.05 23.25 -22.62
CA LYS A 33 -10.07 24.21 -21.52
C LYS A 33 -10.31 23.54 -20.16
N LEU A 34 -11.25 22.60 -20.07
CA LEU A 34 -11.60 21.94 -18.81
C LEU A 34 -10.52 20.96 -18.32
N SER A 35 -9.93 20.18 -19.22
CA SER A 35 -8.88 19.21 -18.88
C SER A 35 -7.49 19.84 -18.71
N GLY A 36 -7.29 21.06 -19.21
CA GLY A 36 -5.97 21.67 -19.31
C GLY A 36 -5.02 20.98 -20.30
N VAL A 37 -5.55 20.11 -21.17
CA VAL A 37 -4.78 19.46 -22.25
C VAL A 37 -5.03 20.21 -23.55
N SER A 38 -3.97 20.53 -24.30
CA SER A 38 -4.12 21.34 -25.52
C SER A 38 -4.98 20.63 -26.58
N ARG A 39 -5.73 21.41 -27.34
CA ARG A 39 -6.62 20.90 -28.40
C ARG A 39 -5.85 20.04 -29.39
N GLU A 40 -4.65 20.46 -29.78
CA GLU A 40 -3.79 19.75 -30.73
C GLU A 40 -3.42 18.35 -30.22
N LYS A 41 -3.11 18.22 -28.92
CA LYS A 41 -2.78 16.92 -28.31
C LYS A 41 -3.99 15.99 -28.29
N ILE A 42 -5.17 16.52 -27.93
CA ILE A 42 -6.42 15.75 -27.91
C ILE A 42 -6.77 15.29 -29.33
N THR A 43 -6.75 16.20 -30.31
CA THR A 43 -7.03 15.88 -31.72
C THR A 43 -6.07 14.83 -32.26
N ARG A 44 -4.75 14.98 -32.04
CA ARG A 44 -3.77 13.98 -32.50
C ARG A 44 -3.98 12.60 -31.89
N ALA A 45 -4.41 12.53 -30.62
CA ALA A 45 -4.72 11.27 -29.95
C ALA A 45 -5.95 10.59 -30.57
N ILE A 46 -7.04 11.35 -30.74
CA ILE A 46 -8.28 10.89 -31.37
C ILE A 46 -8.02 10.36 -32.78
N GLU A 47 -7.26 11.11 -33.58
CA GLU A 47 -6.92 10.72 -34.94
C GLU A 47 -5.92 9.55 -34.99
N CYS A 48 -5.24 9.24 -33.88
CA CYS A 48 -4.09 8.31 -33.83
C CYS A 48 -3.04 8.61 -34.91
N LYS A 49 -2.91 9.89 -35.29
CA LYS A 49 -2.09 10.34 -36.42
C LYS A 49 -0.62 10.02 -36.18
N ASN A 50 0.04 9.42 -37.18
CA ASN A 50 1.45 9.05 -37.14
C ASN A 50 1.83 8.15 -35.94
N LYS A 51 0.94 7.23 -35.54
CA LYS A 51 1.13 6.35 -34.36
C LYS A 51 1.34 7.15 -33.06
N TYR A 52 0.80 8.37 -32.98
CA TYR A 52 0.89 9.19 -31.79
C TYR A 52 0.16 8.52 -30.61
N GLU A 53 0.87 8.38 -29.50
CA GLU A 53 0.34 7.91 -28.23
C GLU A 53 0.27 9.09 -27.26
N MET A 54 -0.93 9.41 -26.78
CA MET A 54 -1.11 10.45 -25.76
C MET A 54 -0.35 10.06 -24.48
N LYS A 55 0.22 11.01 -23.75
CA LYS A 55 0.82 10.72 -22.44
C LYS A 55 -0.28 10.34 -21.44
N LEU A 56 -0.03 9.35 -20.59
CA LEU A 56 -1.01 8.87 -19.60
C LEU A 56 -1.59 10.00 -18.74
N ASP A 57 -0.75 10.88 -18.20
CA ASP A 57 -1.17 12.02 -17.37
C ASP A 57 -2.07 13.02 -18.11
N SER A 58 -1.94 13.11 -19.44
CA SER A 58 -2.89 13.90 -20.25
C SER A 58 -4.19 13.14 -20.46
N PHE A 59 -4.13 11.83 -20.66
CA PHE A 59 -5.32 10.99 -20.77
C PHE A 59 -6.17 11.02 -19.50
N LEU A 60 -5.53 10.87 -18.32
CA LEU A 60 -6.18 10.96 -17.00
C LEU A 60 -6.99 12.26 -16.85
N LYS A 61 -6.40 13.41 -17.23
CA LYS A 61 -7.06 14.72 -17.19
C LYS A 61 -8.25 14.84 -18.14
N VAL A 62 -8.22 14.15 -19.27
CA VAL A 62 -9.33 14.17 -20.23
C VAL A 62 -10.46 13.29 -19.70
N VAL A 63 -10.17 12.06 -19.27
CA VAL A 63 -11.21 11.14 -18.79
C VAL A 63 -11.84 11.57 -17.48
N SER A 64 -11.12 12.28 -16.61
CA SER A 64 -11.68 12.83 -15.37
C SER A 64 -12.78 13.86 -15.63
N VAL A 65 -12.71 14.60 -16.74
CA VAL A 65 -13.75 15.54 -17.17
C VAL A 65 -14.92 14.84 -17.88
N LEU A 66 -14.65 13.75 -18.60
CA LEU A 66 -15.67 13.06 -19.41
C LEU A 66 -16.56 12.12 -18.59
N TYR A 67 -15.97 11.45 -17.59
CA TYR A 67 -16.60 10.38 -16.83
C TYR A 67 -16.67 10.72 -15.34
N GLU A 68 -17.83 11.18 -14.88
CA GLU A 68 -18.09 11.44 -13.46
C GLU A 68 -18.17 10.14 -12.64
N ASN A 69 -18.74 9.07 -13.21
CA ASN A 69 -18.75 7.76 -12.59
C ASN A 69 -17.32 7.19 -12.52
N LEU A 70 -16.84 6.95 -11.28
CA LEU A 70 -15.47 6.52 -11.01
C LEU A 70 -15.16 5.12 -11.55
N GLU A 71 -16.13 4.21 -11.54
CA GLU A 71 -15.95 2.86 -12.05
C GLU A 71 -15.76 2.87 -13.57
N VAL A 72 -16.63 3.57 -14.30
CA VAL A 72 -16.51 3.74 -15.76
C VAL A 72 -15.22 4.47 -16.10
N ARG A 73 -14.86 5.51 -15.35
CA ARG A 73 -13.58 6.22 -15.53
C ARG A 73 -12.40 5.26 -15.37
N ARG A 74 -12.37 4.47 -14.29
CA ARG A 74 -11.32 3.49 -14.02
C ARG A 74 -11.22 2.44 -15.12
N GLN A 75 -12.35 1.94 -15.63
CA GLN A 75 -12.36 1.02 -16.77
C GLN A 75 -11.67 1.64 -17.99
N LYS A 76 -11.99 2.88 -18.37
CA LYS A 76 -11.34 3.56 -19.50
C LYS A 76 -9.84 3.81 -19.27
N ILE A 77 -9.44 4.13 -18.04
CA ILE A 77 -8.03 4.25 -17.67
C ILE A 77 -7.30 2.92 -17.81
N ASN A 78 -7.87 1.84 -17.27
CA ASN A 78 -7.27 0.51 -17.34
C ASN A 78 -7.17 0.01 -18.79
N THR A 79 -8.21 0.24 -19.62
CA THR A 79 -8.13 -0.06 -21.06
C THR A 79 -7.01 0.73 -21.72
N PHE A 80 -6.87 2.04 -21.46
CA PHE A 80 -5.77 2.83 -22.01
C PHE A 80 -4.41 2.28 -21.60
N ILE A 81 -4.23 2.02 -20.30
CA ILE A 81 -3.00 1.47 -19.71
C ILE A 81 -2.62 0.16 -20.39
N LEU A 82 -3.56 -0.75 -20.57
CA LEU A 82 -3.29 -2.04 -21.20
C LEU A 82 -2.95 -1.93 -22.69
N LEU A 83 -3.21 -0.79 -23.33
CA LEU A 83 -2.94 -0.55 -24.75
C LEU A 83 -1.64 0.22 -25.02
N VAL A 84 -1.02 0.83 -24.01
CA VAL A 84 0.21 1.63 -24.20
C VAL A 84 1.36 0.79 -24.75
N LYS A 85 2.26 1.47 -25.46
CA LYS A 85 3.45 0.89 -26.10
C LYS A 85 4.70 1.73 -25.91
N SER A 86 4.58 3.04 -25.66
CA SER A 86 5.77 3.87 -25.48
C SER A 86 6.45 3.61 -24.13
N PRO A 87 7.80 3.59 -24.05
CA PRO A 87 8.51 3.35 -22.79
C PRO A 87 8.10 4.29 -21.66
N LEU A 88 7.83 5.56 -21.97
CA LEU A 88 7.38 6.52 -20.97
C LEU A 88 5.99 6.19 -20.42
N ASN A 89 5.03 5.82 -21.28
CA ASN A 89 3.69 5.48 -20.81
C ASN A 89 3.65 4.13 -20.11
N ILE A 90 4.49 3.17 -20.49
CA ILE A 90 4.62 1.90 -19.74
C ILE A 90 5.07 2.21 -18.30
N ARG A 91 6.11 3.03 -18.11
CA ARG A 91 6.57 3.45 -16.78
C ARG A 91 5.50 4.19 -15.97
N LYS A 92 4.80 5.13 -16.61
CA LYS A 92 3.68 5.84 -15.96
C LYS A 92 2.53 4.92 -15.59
N ALA A 93 2.24 3.93 -16.43
CA ALA A 93 1.21 2.94 -16.20
C ALA A 93 1.54 2.06 -15.01
N LEU A 94 2.77 1.52 -14.92
CA LEU A 94 3.21 0.76 -13.74
C LEU A 94 3.08 1.59 -12.45
N CYS A 95 3.53 2.84 -12.50
CA CYS A 95 3.43 3.76 -11.37
C CYS A 95 1.96 4.03 -10.96
N TYR A 96 1.10 4.33 -11.93
CA TYR A 96 -0.34 4.53 -11.69
C TYR A 96 -1.00 3.28 -11.11
N SER A 97 -0.79 2.11 -11.72
CA SER A 97 -1.42 0.86 -11.28
C SER A 97 -0.97 0.49 -9.87
N HIS A 98 0.30 0.71 -9.53
CA HIS A 98 0.83 0.48 -8.18
C HIS A 98 0.14 1.36 -7.14
N VAL A 99 0.06 2.68 -7.37
CA VAL A 99 -0.57 3.62 -6.41
C VAL A 99 -2.09 3.55 -6.38
N SER A 100 -2.69 2.84 -7.34
CA SER A 100 -4.14 2.62 -7.45
C SER A 100 -4.59 1.26 -6.93
N GLY A 101 -3.65 0.35 -6.63
CA GLY A 101 -3.93 -1.01 -6.19
C GLY A 101 -4.39 -1.95 -7.31
N ASP A 102 -4.08 -1.65 -8.57
CA ASP A 102 -4.46 -2.46 -9.74
C ASP A 102 -3.43 -3.59 -10.00
N TYR A 103 -3.34 -4.56 -9.08
CA TYR A 103 -2.29 -5.58 -9.10
C TYR A 103 -2.32 -6.48 -10.35
N GLU A 104 -3.52 -6.84 -10.82
CA GLU A 104 -3.70 -7.66 -12.02
C GLU A 104 -3.27 -6.90 -13.28
N ILE A 105 -3.48 -5.58 -13.33
CA ILE A 105 -3.02 -4.73 -14.43
C ILE A 105 -1.49 -4.71 -14.49
N ILE A 106 -0.82 -4.68 -13.33
CA ILE A 106 0.65 -4.75 -13.25
C ILE A 106 1.14 -6.07 -13.85
N ASP A 107 0.53 -7.21 -13.53
CA ASP A 107 0.93 -8.50 -14.12
C ASP A 107 0.81 -8.49 -15.65
N VAL A 108 -0.29 -7.95 -16.17
CA VAL A 108 -0.53 -7.91 -17.62
C VAL A 108 0.49 -7.00 -18.29
N LEU A 109 0.81 -5.85 -17.71
CA LEU A 109 1.86 -4.95 -18.20
C LEU A 109 3.23 -5.63 -18.22
N ILE A 110 3.60 -6.34 -17.15
CA ILE A 110 4.85 -7.09 -17.05
C ILE A 110 4.92 -8.13 -18.16
N LYS A 111 3.92 -9.01 -18.27
CA LYS A 111 3.88 -10.06 -19.32
C LYS A 111 3.95 -9.48 -20.72
N LYS A 112 3.20 -8.41 -20.98
CA LYS A 112 3.13 -7.77 -22.31
C LYS A 112 4.45 -7.14 -22.73
N HIS A 113 5.20 -6.57 -21.78
CA HIS A 113 6.38 -5.75 -22.07
C HIS A 113 7.71 -6.38 -21.64
N ILE A 114 7.73 -7.63 -21.18
CA ILE A 114 8.92 -8.32 -20.66
C ILE A 114 10.13 -8.29 -21.61
N ASN A 115 9.88 -8.34 -22.93
CA ASN A 115 10.91 -8.30 -23.97
C ASN A 115 11.26 -6.87 -24.43
N THR A 116 10.89 -5.84 -23.67
CA THR A 116 11.17 -4.43 -24.01
C THR A 116 12.34 -3.92 -23.19
N ASP A 117 13.55 -3.99 -23.74
CA ASP A 117 14.80 -3.68 -23.02
C ASP A 117 14.80 -2.33 -22.30
N SER A 118 14.25 -1.29 -22.95
CA SER A 118 14.21 0.08 -22.41
C SER A 118 13.39 0.24 -21.11
N VAL A 119 12.54 -0.73 -20.78
CA VAL A 119 11.71 -0.72 -19.56
C VAL A 119 11.93 -1.93 -18.65
N SER A 120 12.81 -2.87 -19.03
CA SER A 120 13.02 -4.16 -18.34
C SER A 120 13.24 -4.02 -16.83
N GLN A 121 14.12 -3.10 -16.42
CA GLN A 121 14.43 -2.90 -14.99
C GLN A 121 13.23 -2.38 -14.19
N TYR A 122 12.40 -1.53 -14.77
CA TYR A 122 11.19 -1.04 -14.08
C TYR A 122 10.21 -2.20 -13.90
N LEU A 123 10.01 -3.03 -14.94
CA LEU A 123 9.14 -4.20 -14.86
C LEU A 123 9.58 -5.15 -13.75
N LEU A 124 10.88 -5.41 -13.63
CA LEU A 124 11.43 -6.27 -12.56
C LEU A 124 11.16 -5.70 -11.16
N ILE A 125 11.36 -4.40 -10.95
CA ILE A 125 11.12 -3.80 -9.62
C ILE A 125 9.63 -3.79 -9.29
N TYR A 126 8.77 -3.45 -10.25
CA TYR A 126 7.31 -3.47 -10.03
C TYR A 126 6.76 -4.89 -9.87
N ASP A 127 7.38 -5.91 -10.48
CA ASP A 127 7.04 -7.32 -10.22
C ASP A 127 7.24 -7.67 -8.74
N LEU A 128 8.39 -7.29 -8.16
CA LEU A 128 8.66 -7.52 -6.74
C LEU A 128 7.67 -6.80 -5.83
N PHE A 129 7.35 -5.53 -6.13
CA PHE A 129 6.29 -4.81 -5.42
C PHE A 129 4.95 -5.54 -5.52
N ASN A 130 4.58 -6.02 -6.72
CA ASN A 130 3.28 -6.63 -6.95
C ASN A 130 3.15 -7.98 -6.23
N ARG A 131 4.18 -8.82 -6.30
CA ARG A 131 4.25 -10.10 -5.58
C ARG A 131 4.20 -9.89 -4.07
N ARG A 132 4.88 -8.86 -3.55
CA ARG A 132 4.75 -8.46 -2.13
C ARG A 132 3.34 -8.03 -1.78
N ASN A 133 2.74 -7.15 -2.58
CA ASN A 133 1.39 -6.64 -2.31
C ASN A 133 0.32 -7.74 -2.32
N LYS A 134 0.50 -8.76 -3.17
CA LYS A 134 -0.32 -9.98 -3.20
C LYS A 134 0.00 -10.98 -2.09
N ASN A 135 0.94 -10.66 -1.22
CA ASN A 135 1.39 -11.48 -0.10
C ASN A 135 2.08 -12.80 -0.53
N GLU A 136 2.73 -12.81 -1.70
CA GLU A 136 3.44 -13.99 -2.25
C GLU A 136 4.91 -14.07 -1.77
N ILE A 137 5.55 -12.91 -1.59
CA ILE A 137 6.90 -12.77 -1.03
C ILE A 137 6.93 -11.63 -0.01
N LYS A 138 7.90 -11.66 0.91
CA LYS A 138 8.09 -10.61 1.92
C LYS A 138 9.54 -10.57 2.41
N GLY A 139 9.92 -9.44 2.99
CA GLY A 139 11.11 -9.32 3.83
C GLY A 139 12.41 -9.79 3.16
N GLN A 140 13.13 -10.71 3.79
CA GLN A 140 14.46 -11.14 3.34
C GLN A 140 14.45 -11.72 1.91
N LYS A 141 13.36 -12.41 1.51
CA LYS A 141 13.24 -12.91 0.13
C LYS A 141 13.28 -11.77 -0.90
N ILE A 142 12.65 -10.63 -0.58
CA ILE A 142 12.69 -9.44 -1.44
C ILE A 142 14.12 -8.89 -1.48
N VAL A 143 14.79 -8.79 -0.33
CA VAL A 143 16.19 -8.32 -0.24
C VAL A 143 17.11 -9.15 -1.12
N ASP A 144 16.96 -10.47 -1.10
CA ASP A 144 17.77 -11.39 -1.89
C ASP A 144 17.49 -11.25 -3.39
N GLU A 145 16.22 -11.12 -3.79
CA GLU A 145 15.85 -10.86 -5.18
C GLU A 145 16.41 -9.52 -5.67
N ILE A 146 16.34 -8.46 -4.85
CA ILE A 146 16.94 -7.16 -5.16
C ILE A 146 18.46 -7.27 -5.34
N LYS A 147 19.19 -7.99 -4.47
CA LYS A 147 20.64 -8.17 -4.59
C LYS A 147 21.05 -8.87 -5.90
N ASN A 148 20.19 -9.76 -6.40
CA ASN A 148 20.42 -10.44 -7.67
C ASN A 148 20.11 -9.56 -8.89
N LEU A 149 19.37 -8.46 -8.70
CA LEU A 149 19.12 -7.48 -9.76
C LEU A 149 20.35 -6.57 -9.93
N LYS A 150 20.94 -6.60 -11.13
CA LYS A 150 21.95 -5.60 -11.53
C LYS A 150 21.26 -4.26 -11.78
N PHE A 151 21.10 -3.43 -10.75
CA PHE A 151 20.49 -2.11 -10.92
C PHE A 151 21.36 -1.20 -11.77
N SER A 152 20.71 -0.46 -12.68
CA SER A 152 21.38 0.63 -13.37
C SER A 152 21.59 1.82 -12.42
N SER A 153 22.47 2.74 -12.83
CA SER A 153 22.59 4.07 -12.24
C SER A 153 21.39 4.98 -12.52
N ASN A 154 20.29 4.46 -13.09
CA ASN A 154 19.09 5.24 -13.36
C ASN A 154 18.42 5.69 -12.05
N VAL A 155 18.23 7.00 -11.91
CA VAL A 155 17.67 7.62 -10.69
C VAL A 155 16.28 7.11 -10.30
N GLU A 156 15.42 6.77 -11.27
CA GLU A 156 14.08 6.24 -10.98
C GLU A 156 14.14 4.80 -10.50
N CYS A 157 14.98 3.96 -11.11
CA CYS A 157 15.20 2.60 -10.61
C CYS A 157 15.82 2.64 -9.20
N GLN A 158 16.77 3.54 -8.94
CA GLN A 158 17.38 3.69 -7.62
C GLN A 158 16.35 4.13 -6.57
N ALA A 159 15.47 5.08 -6.90
CA ALA A 159 14.37 5.48 -6.03
C ALA A 159 13.43 4.30 -5.72
N LEU A 160 13.01 3.57 -6.76
CA LEU A 160 12.11 2.42 -6.63
C LEU A 160 12.71 1.29 -5.79
N SER A 161 13.98 0.93 -6.03
CA SER A 161 14.67 -0.13 -5.28
C SER A 161 14.85 0.26 -3.80
N ASN A 162 15.18 1.52 -3.51
CA ASN A 162 15.26 1.98 -2.13
C ASN A 162 13.88 1.97 -1.44
N LEU A 163 12.81 2.38 -2.13
CA LEU A 163 11.45 2.19 -1.63
C LEU A 163 11.12 0.71 -1.38
N LEU A 164 11.56 -0.19 -2.25
CA LEU A 164 11.34 -1.62 -2.08
C LEU A 164 12.13 -2.18 -0.87
N TYR A 165 13.37 -1.72 -0.64
CA TYR A 165 14.11 -2.03 0.57
C TYR A 165 13.39 -1.55 1.84
N THR A 166 12.79 -0.34 1.83
CA THR A 166 12.05 0.15 3.00
C THR A 166 10.87 -0.75 3.37
N VAL A 167 10.14 -1.30 2.38
CA VAL A 167 9.04 -2.23 2.67
C VAL A 167 9.54 -3.61 3.08
N ALA A 168 10.68 -4.06 2.54
CA ALA A 168 11.27 -5.34 2.93
C ALA A 168 11.79 -5.31 4.38
N MET A 169 12.48 -4.24 4.79
CA MET A 169 12.93 -4.09 6.18
C MET A 169 11.76 -3.96 7.16
N TYR A 170 10.69 -3.27 6.75
CA TYR A 170 9.45 -3.25 7.52
C TYR A 170 8.84 -4.65 7.69
N ASP A 171 8.85 -5.48 6.65
CA ASP A 171 8.29 -6.84 6.70
C ASP A 171 9.09 -7.80 7.61
N GLU A 172 10.35 -7.48 7.92
CA GLU A 172 11.22 -8.21 8.86
C GLU A 172 11.17 -7.63 10.29
N ASP A 173 10.26 -6.68 10.55
CA ASP A 173 10.19 -5.89 11.79
C ASP A 173 11.45 -5.07 12.12
N GLU A 174 12.44 -4.97 11.21
CA GLU A 174 13.71 -4.26 11.39
C GLU A 174 13.58 -2.75 11.10
N SER A 175 12.79 -2.04 11.90
CA SER A 175 12.50 -0.61 11.71
C SER A 175 13.74 0.29 11.71
N ASN A 176 14.76 -0.06 12.50
CA ASN A 176 16.03 0.65 12.52
C ASN A 176 16.76 0.62 11.16
N ALA A 177 16.61 -0.46 10.40
CA ALA A 177 17.24 -0.63 9.10
C ALA A 177 16.54 0.15 7.97
N VAL A 178 15.32 0.67 8.20
CA VAL A 178 14.54 1.39 7.18
C VAL A 178 15.12 2.77 6.86
N ALA A 179 15.68 3.47 7.86
CA ALA A 179 16.02 4.88 7.75
C ALA A 179 17.04 5.23 6.64
N PRO A 180 18.14 4.49 6.44
CA PRO A 180 19.08 4.76 5.34
C PRO A 180 18.42 4.67 3.97
N PHE A 181 17.64 3.61 3.71
CA PHE A 181 16.95 3.42 2.43
C PHE A 181 15.88 4.50 2.19
N ALA A 182 15.16 4.92 3.23
CA ALA A 182 14.20 6.00 3.11
C ALA A 182 14.87 7.32 2.70
N LYS A 183 16.02 7.64 3.30
CA LYS A 183 16.81 8.84 2.96
C LYS A 183 17.31 8.80 1.52
N ASP A 184 17.81 7.66 1.07
CA ASP A 184 18.29 7.50 -0.30
C ASP A 184 17.15 7.53 -1.32
N ALA A 185 16.01 6.90 -1.01
CA ALA A 185 14.80 7.01 -1.83
C ALA A 185 14.40 8.49 -2.02
N GLU A 186 14.34 9.27 -0.95
CA GLU A 186 13.98 10.69 -1.04
C GLU A 186 14.95 11.48 -1.93
N LYS A 187 16.26 11.24 -1.76
CA LYS A 187 17.30 11.86 -2.57
C LYS A 187 17.10 11.55 -4.06
N PHE A 188 16.96 10.27 -4.41
CA PHE A 188 16.79 9.88 -5.81
C PHE A 188 15.47 10.38 -6.40
N ILE A 189 14.37 10.39 -5.63
CA ILE A 189 13.09 10.95 -6.07
C ILE A 189 13.22 12.43 -6.44
N LYS A 190 13.98 13.22 -5.66
CA LYS A 190 14.21 14.65 -5.94
C LYS A 190 14.87 14.86 -7.32
N ASP A 191 15.73 13.93 -7.73
CA ASP A 191 16.49 13.98 -8.99
C ASP A 191 15.70 13.47 -10.22
N ILE A 192 14.50 12.89 -10.04
CA ILE A 192 13.67 12.43 -11.15
C ILE A 192 13.13 13.61 -11.97
N LYS A 193 13.43 13.63 -13.27
CA LYS A 193 12.97 14.67 -14.20
C LYS A 193 11.50 14.55 -14.61
N GLN A 194 10.95 13.34 -14.66
CA GLN A 194 9.54 13.12 -15.02
C GLN A 194 8.64 13.41 -13.83
N THR A 195 8.04 14.61 -13.81
CA THR A 195 7.23 15.11 -12.69
C THR A 195 6.13 14.17 -12.27
N TYR A 196 5.36 13.62 -13.22
CA TYR A 196 4.30 12.66 -12.89
C TYR A 196 4.82 11.48 -12.05
N ILE A 197 5.94 10.87 -12.45
CA ILE A 197 6.49 9.71 -11.72
C ILE A 197 7.08 10.19 -10.39
N LYS A 198 7.82 11.31 -10.39
CA LYS A 198 8.38 11.92 -9.18
C LYS A 198 7.30 12.16 -8.12
N ASP A 199 6.19 12.78 -8.49
CA ASP A 199 5.12 13.17 -7.55
C ASP A 199 4.45 11.93 -6.93
N HIS A 200 4.22 10.87 -7.72
CA HIS A 200 3.63 9.63 -7.22
C HIS A 200 4.60 8.84 -6.34
N LEU A 201 5.88 8.72 -6.73
CA LEU A 201 6.90 8.09 -5.89
C LEU A 201 7.15 8.86 -4.61
N TYR A 202 7.02 10.20 -4.63
CA TYR A 202 7.10 11.01 -3.44
C TYR A 202 5.95 10.74 -2.47
N MET A 203 4.73 10.51 -2.96
CA MET A 203 3.60 10.10 -2.11
C MET A 203 3.82 8.71 -1.50
N GLN A 204 4.40 7.78 -2.27
CA GLN A 204 4.78 6.47 -1.74
C GLN A 204 5.87 6.60 -0.67
N TYR A 205 6.87 7.46 -0.88
CA TYR A 205 7.87 7.78 0.15
C TYR A 205 7.23 8.36 1.42
N LYS A 206 6.31 9.33 1.30
CA LYS A 206 5.61 9.91 2.46
C LYS A 206 4.83 8.85 3.23
N GLU A 207 4.20 7.91 2.55
CA GLU A 207 3.50 6.78 3.18
C GLU A 207 4.46 5.93 4.02
N ARG A 208 5.68 5.66 3.52
CA ARG A 208 6.71 4.96 4.30
C ARG A 208 7.21 5.81 5.47
N LEU A 209 7.40 7.11 5.26
CA LEU A 209 7.82 8.05 6.29
C LEU A 209 6.83 8.13 7.45
N ALA A 210 5.52 8.06 7.18
CA ALA A 210 4.49 8.00 8.22
C ALA A 210 4.70 6.80 9.15
N TYR A 211 4.92 5.60 8.59
CA TYR A 211 5.22 4.40 9.38
C TYR A 211 6.55 4.50 10.14
N ILE A 212 7.59 5.08 9.55
CA ILE A 212 8.85 5.32 10.28
C ILE A 212 8.58 6.18 11.52
N TYR A 213 7.79 7.24 11.38
CA TYR A 213 7.41 8.08 12.52
C TYR A 213 6.51 7.36 13.52
N LEU A 214 5.55 6.55 13.06
CA LEU A 214 4.72 5.72 13.92
C LEU A 214 5.59 4.82 14.78
N LEU A 215 6.41 3.96 14.17
CA LEU A 215 7.21 2.94 14.87
C LEU A 215 8.24 3.57 15.80
N SER A 216 8.77 4.74 15.46
CA SER A 216 9.67 5.53 16.31
C SER A 216 8.94 6.32 17.42
N ASP A 217 7.65 6.09 17.64
CA ASP A 217 6.79 6.79 18.62
C ASP A 217 6.74 8.33 18.44
N LYS A 218 6.89 8.80 17.20
CA LYS A 218 6.78 10.22 16.81
C LYS A 218 5.38 10.50 16.26
N ILE A 219 4.38 10.31 17.12
CA ILE A 219 2.96 10.23 16.73
C ILE A 219 2.45 11.50 16.04
N ASP A 220 2.78 12.69 16.52
CA ASP A 220 2.33 13.94 15.89
C ASP A 220 2.84 14.07 14.45
N LYS A 221 4.11 13.69 14.21
CA LYS A 221 4.71 13.69 12.87
C LYS A 221 4.09 12.63 11.97
N CYS A 222 3.80 11.45 12.51
CA CYS A 222 3.07 10.40 11.79
C CYS A 222 1.72 10.92 11.29
N ARG A 223 0.94 11.53 12.20
CA ARG A 223 -0.39 12.08 11.89
C ARG A 223 -0.31 13.22 10.88
N GLU A 224 0.63 14.15 11.03
CA GLU A 224 0.87 15.25 10.08
C GLU A 224 1.16 14.73 8.67
N VAL A 225 2.06 13.74 8.56
CA VAL A 225 2.38 13.13 7.26
C VAL A 225 1.17 12.42 6.66
N CYS A 226 0.42 11.65 7.45
CA CYS A 226 -0.81 11.00 6.99
C CYS A 226 -1.83 12.02 6.46
N GLU A 227 -2.11 13.07 7.21
CA GLU A 227 -3.03 14.14 6.82
C GLU A 227 -2.58 14.83 5.53
N SER A 228 -1.28 15.07 5.39
CA SER A 228 -0.73 15.68 4.17
C SER A 228 -0.83 14.77 2.93
N ILE A 229 -0.93 13.44 3.10
CA ILE A 229 -1.22 12.50 2.00
C ILE A 229 -2.72 12.55 1.67
N LEU A 230 -3.57 12.52 2.69
CA LEU A 230 -5.03 12.51 2.53
C LEU A 230 -5.53 13.78 1.84
N LYS A 231 -4.92 14.94 2.13
CA LYS A 231 -5.21 16.25 1.51
C LYS A 231 -4.64 16.42 0.10
N SER A 232 -3.84 15.48 -0.40
CA SER A 232 -3.28 15.57 -1.75
C SER A 232 -4.35 15.45 -2.83
N ASP A 233 -4.28 16.30 -3.86
CA ASP A 233 -5.16 16.25 -5.04
C ASP A 233 -4.81 15.12 -6.02
N LEU A 234 -3.72 14.39 -5.78
CA LEU A 234 -3.34 13.25 -6.61
C LEU A 234 -4.34 12.09 -6.45
N GLU A 235 -4.65 11.43 -7.57
CA GLU A 235 -5.42 10.19 -7.60
C GLU A 235 -4.53 9.00 -7.18
N ILE A 236 -4.30 8.87 -5.87
CA ILE A 236 -3.44 7.86 -5.23
C ILE A 236 -4.22 7.03 -4.18
N PRO A 237 -5.31 6.36 -4.57
CA PRO A 237 -6.27 5.84 -3.60
C PRO A 237 -5.71 4.73 -2.72
N MET A 238 -4.78 3.90 -3.21
CA MET A 238 -4.11 2.89 -2.38
C MET A 238 -3.29 3.56 -1.27
N ILE A 239 -2.50 4.59 -1.63
CA ILE A 239 -1.67 5.33 -0.67
C ILE A 239 -2.56 6.04 0.37
N LYS A 240 -3.70 6.61 -0.06
CA LYS A 240 -4.68 7.23 0.86
C LYS A 240 -5.28 6.19 1.82
N ALA A 241 -5.62 5.00 1.35
CA ALA A 241 -6.07 3.91 2.22
C ALA A 241 -5.00 3.55 3.25
N VAL A 242 -3.73 3.46 2.83
CA VAL A 242 -2.63 3.13 3.73
C VAL A 242 -2.35 4.23 4.75
N ALA A 243 -2.38 5.50 4.34
CA ALA A 243 -2.27 6.63 5.25
C ALA A 243 -3.42 6.66 6.27
N LYS A 244 -4.65 6.31 5.86
CA LYS A 244 -5.79 6.23 6.77
C LYS A 244 -5.63 5.11 7.80
N GLY A 245 -5.12 3.95 7.39
CA GLY A 245 -4.80 2.84 8.30
C GLY A 245 -3.70 3.21 9.29
N CYS A 246 -2.61 3.79 8.82
CA CYS A 246 -1.52 4.28 9.67
C CYS A 246 -1.98 5.35 10.67
N LEU A 247 -2.88 6.24 10.24
CA LEU A 247 -3.52 7.22 11.13
C LEU A 247 -4.37 6.55 12.21
N GLY A 248 -5.15 5.52 11.88
CA GLY A 248 -5.90 4.73 12.87
C GLY A 248 -4.98 4.01 13.84
N GLU A 249 -3.90 3.43 13.34
CA GLU A 249 -2.89 2.73 14.15
C GLU A 249 -2.26 3.68 15.17
N SER A 250 -2.03 4.94 14.79
CA SER A 250 -1.49 5.96 15.69
C SER A 250 -2.39 6.29 16.90
N TYR A 251 -3.66 5.89 16.90
CA TYR A 251 -4.60 6.14 18.00
C TYR A 251 -4.85 4.92 18.91
N ILE A 252 -4.28 3.74 18.63
CA ILE A 252 -4.66 2.50 19.35
C ILE A 252 -4.49 2.57 20.88
N TYR A 253 -3.53 3.36 21.37
CA TYR A 253 -3.25 3.54 22.80
C TYR A 253 -3.84 4.82 23.40
N GLU A 254 -4.59 5.61 22.62
CA GLU A 254 -5.09 6.94 23.02
C GLU A 254 -6.61 7.04 22.89
N ASP A 255 -7.17 6.58 21.78
CA ASP A 255 -8.60 6.66 21.50
C ASP A 255 -9.02 5.49 20.60
N PRO A 256 -9.48 4.37 21.19
CA PRO A 256 -9.88 3.19 20.44
C PRO A 256 -11.01 3.44 19.44
N LEU A 257 -11.93 4.37 19.72
CA LEU A 257 -13.03 4.68 18.80
C LEU A 257 -12.54 5.46 17.57
N ARG A 258 -11.61 6.40 17.76
CA ARG A 258 -10.95 7.05 16.62
C ARG A 258 -10.10 6.06 15.83
N ALA A 259 -9.36 5.18 16.51
CA ALA A 259 -8.59 4.13 15.85
C ALA A 259 -9.50 3.26 14.95
N GLU A 260 -10.62 2.76 15.49
CA GLU A 260 -11.61 1.98 14.74
C GLU A 260 -12.14 2.76 13.52
N MET A 261 -12.61 4.00 13.73
CA MET A 261 -13.15 4.84 12.65
C MET A 261 -12.17 5.00 11.49
N HIS A 262 -10.89 5.26 11.79
CA HIS A 262 -9.87 5.40 10.76
C HIS A 262 -9.55 4.06 10.07
N MET A 263 -9.47 2.96 10.81
CA MET A 263 -9.21 1.62 10.25
C MET A 263 -10.36 1.11 9.37
N GLU A 264 -11.62 1.26 9.80
CA GLU A 264 -12.79 0.92 8.99
C GLU A 264 -12.83 1.76 7.71
N SER A 265 -12.51 3.06 7.80
CA SER A 265 -12.40 3.92 6.63
C SER A 265 -11.27 3.49 5.69
N ALA A 266 -10.14 3.01 6.20
CA ALA A 266 -9.05 2.47 5.39
C ALA A 266 -9.50 1.20 4.63
N LEU A 267 -10.20 0.28 5.30
CA LEU A 267 -10.75 -0.93 4.67
C LEU A 267 -11.80 -0.59 3.60
N GLN A 268 -12.70 0.36 3.88
CA GLN A 268 -13.68 0.83 2.91
C GLN A 268 -13.00 1.42 1.65
N LEU A 269 -11.91 2.17 1.83
CA LEU A 269 -11.13 2.67 0.70
C LEU A 269 -10.54 1.53 -0.14
N LEU A 270 -10.02 0.47 0.49
CA LEU A 270 -9.52 -0.73 -0.21
C LEU A 270 -10.63 -1.46 -0.98
N ASP A 271 -11.81 -1.61 -0.38
CA ASP A 271 -12.97 -2.22 -1.03
C ASP A 271 -13.43 -1.40 -2.25
N ASN A 272 -13.49 -0.07 -2.11
CA ASN A 272 -13.87 0.84 -3.21
C ASN A 272 -12.93 0.75 -4.41
N ILE A 273 -11.65 0.43 -4.18
CA ILE A 273 -10.66 0.22 -5.24
C ILE A 273 -10.49 -1.25 -5.63
N HIS A 274 -11.34 -2.14 -5.12
CA HIS A 274 -11.35 -3.57 -5.44
C HIS A 274 -10.02 -4.28 -5.14
N VAL A 275 -9.28 -3.82 -4.13
CA VAL A 275 -8.06 -4.52 -3.70
C VAL A 275 -8.46 -5.89 -3.14
N PRO A 276 -7.80 -6.98 -3.56
CA PRO A 276 -8.13 -8.32 -3.06
C PRO A 276 -8.00 -8.41 -1.54
N ARG A 277 -8.97 -9.06 -0.87
CA ARG A 277 -8.96 -9.25 0.59
C ARG A 277 -7.77 -10.06 1.11
N LYS A 278 -7.18 -10.89 0.25
CA LYS A 278 -5.95 -11.66 0.53
C LYS A 278 -4.67 -10.84 0.36
N SER A 279 -4.77 -9.59 -0.09
CA SER A 279 -3.61 -8.69 -0.19
C SER A 279 -3.02 -8.42 1.19
N GLN A 280 -1.73 -8.11 1.21
CA GLN A 280 -0.99 -7.90 2.45
C GLN A 280 -1.58 -6.75 3.29
N LYS A 281 -1.99 -5.65 2.66
CA LYS A 281 -2.51 -4.48 3.38
C LYS A 281 -3.91 -4.69 3.94
N TYR A 282 -4.77 -5.39 3.22
CA TYR A 282 -6.10 -5.73 3.74
C TYR A 282 -5.98 -6.62 4.99
N PHE A 283 -5.12 -7.65 4.91
CA PHE A 283 -4.85 -8.56 6.01
C PHE A 283 -4.21 -7.86 7.21
N ALA A 284 -3.28 -6.93 6.97
CA ALA A 284 -2.67 -6.12 8.02
C ALA A 284 -3.70 -5.26 8.76
N PHE A 285 -4.55 -4.50 8.04
CA PHE A 285 -5.56 -3.65 8.70
C PHE A 285 -6.61 -4.45 9.45
N LYS A 286 -7.06 -5.59 8.90
CA LYS A 286 -7.96 -6.50 9.63
C LYS A 286 -7.31 -7.04 10.89
N THR A 287 -6.04 -7.43 10.84
CA THR A 287 -5.29 -7.93 12.01
C THR A 287 -5.14 -6.83 13.08
N THR A 288 -4.72 -5.62 12.71
CA THR A 288 -4.59 -4.51 13.66
C THR A 288 -5.95 -4.08 14.24
N LEU A 289 -7.03 -4.12 13.45
CA LEU A 289 -8.37 -3.82 13.94
C LEU A 289 -8.88 -4.90 14.90
N ALA A 290 -8.60 -6.17 14.63
CA ALA A 290 -8.89 -7.26 15.56
C ALA A 290 -8.11 -7.08 16.88
N HIS A 291 -6.82 -6.73 16.79
CA HIS A 291 -6.01 -6.40 17.96
C HIS A 291 -6.62 -5.30 18.81
N LEU A 292 -7.07 -4.22 18.17
CA LEU A 292 -7.77 -3.13 18.84
C LEU A 292 -9.01 -3.60 19.60
N TYR A 293 -9.84 -4.43 18.96
CA TYR A 293 -11.06 -4.98 19.56
C TYR A 293 -10.78 -5.92 20.74
N ILE A 294 -9.80 -6.81 20.60
CA ILE A 294 -9.40 -7.77 21.63
C ILE A 294 -8.82 -7.04 22.84
N GLU A 295 -7.85 -6.14 22.63
CA GLU A 295 -7.18 -5.44 23.72
C GLU A 295 -8.11 -4.53 24.53
N ASN A 296 -9.18 -4.03 23.91
CA ASN A 296 -10.15 -3.13 24.54
C ASN A 296 -11.49 -3.80 24.84
N ASN A 297 -11.64 -5.10 24.59
CA ASN A 297 -12.86 -5.89 24.83
C ASN A 297 -14.14 -5.24 24.26
N PHE A 298 -14.09 -4.75 23.01
CA PHE A 298 -15.24 -4.16 22.34
C PHE A 298 -15.33 -4.60 20.88
N ASN A 299 -16.54 -4.59 20.31
CA ASN A 299 -16.80 -4.96 18.91
C ASN A 299 -16.21 -6.30 18.46
N LEU A 300 -16.03 -7.25 19.41
CA LEU A 300 -15.50 -8.60 19.15
C LEU A 300 -16.29 -9.35 18.05
N HIS A 301 -17.60 -9.13 17.96
CA HIS A 301 -18.47 -9.71 16.94
C HIS A 301 -18.16 -9.23 15.50
N LYS A 302 -17.41 -8.13 15.34
CA LYS A 302 -16.99 -7.62 14.02
C LYS A 302 -15.70 -8.28 13.52
N ILE A 303 -15.02 -9.10 14.34
CA ILE A 303 -13.77 -9.75 13.95
C ILE A 303 -14.04 -10.77 12.84
N ASP A 304 -13.34 -10.60 11.73
CA ASP A 304 -13.42 -11.47 10.57
C ASP A 304 -12.22 -12.43 10.57
N PHE A 305 -12.41 -13.62 11.13
CA PHE A 305 -11.34 -14.58 11.39
C PHE A 305 -10.69 -15.18 10.13
N ASP A 306 -11.31 -15.00 8.95
CA ASP A 306 -10.78 -15.50 7.68
C ASP A 306 -9.62 -14.64 7.15
N TYR A 307 -9.48 -13.40 7.64
CA TYR A 307 -8.53 -12.41 7.13
C TYR A 307 -7.66 -11.77 8.21
N ILE A 308 -7.37 -12.50 9.29
CA ILE A 308 -6.43 -12.07 10.35
C ILE A 308 -5.31 -13.06 10.55
N HIS A 309 -4.19 -12.56 11.08
CA HIS A 309 -3.05 -13.40 11.44
C HIS A 309 -3.42 -14.42 12.52
N ILE A 310 -2.90 -15.65 12.41
CA ILE A 310 -3.19 -16.74 13.36
C ILE A 310 -2.81 -16.39 14.81
N GLY A 311 -1.76 -15.58 15.00
CA GLY A 311 -1.39 -15.07 16.32
C GLY A 311 -2.48 -14.21 16.97
N GLU A 312 -3.16 -13.37 16.20
CA GLU A 312 -4.27 -12.55 16.72
C GLU A 312 -5.50 -13.39 17.00
N ARG A 313 -5.76 -14.42 16.18
CA ARG A 313 -6.79 -15.42 16.45
C ARG A 313 -6.51 -16.18 17.75
N ALA A 314 -5.25 -16.60 17.97
CA ALA A 314 -4.85 -17.28 19.19
C ALA A 314 -5.08 -16.40 20.42
N HIS A 315 -4.75 -15.11 20.31
CA HIS A 315 -5.00 -14.10 21.35
C HIS A 315 -6.49 -13.98 21.70
N TYR A 316 -7.34 -13.87 20.68
CA TYR A 316 -8.79 -13.85 20.86
C TYR A 316 -9.30 -15.11 21.59
N GLU A 317 -8.92 -16.30 21.13
CA GLU A 317 -9.39 -17.57 21.70
C GLU A 317 -8.96 -17.70 23.17
N CYS A 318 -7.74 -17.26 23.52
CA CYS A 318 -7.25 -17.26 24.89
C CYS A 318 -8.00 -16.33 25.85
N LEU A 319 -8.50 -15.18 25.37
CA LEU A 319 -9.15 -14.16 26.19
C LEU A 319 -10.69 -14.23 26.18
N HIS A 320 -11.28 -14.63 25.04
CA HIS A 320 -12.72 -14.51 24.79
C HIS A 320 -13.36 -15.77 24.20
N GLY A 321 -12.56 -16.78 23.84
CA GLY A 321 -13.03 -18.00 23.19
C GLY A 321 -12.63 -19.27 23.94
N ASP A 322 -12.21 -20.28 23.19
CA ASP A 322 -11.70 -21.52 23.76
C ASP A 322 -10.21 -21.37 24.08
N ARG A 323 -9.90 -21.24 25.37
CA ARG A 323 -8.54 -21.03 25.85
C ARG A 323 -7.57 -22.14 25.43
N GLU A 324 -7.99 -23.40 25.51
CA GLU A 324 -7.12 -24.54 25.16
C GLU A 324 -6.79 -24.53 23.66
N LYS A 325 -7.78 -24.18 22.84
CA LYS A 325 -7.59 -23.98 21.40
C LYS A 325 -6.61 -22.84 21.12
N GLY A 326 -6.73 -21.71 21.82
CA GLY A 326 -5.80 -20.58 21.70
C GLY A 326 -4.36 -20.96 22.06
N LEU A 327 -4.17 -21.66 23.19
CA LEU A 327 -2.85 -22.15 23.62
C LEU A 327 -2.25 -23.15 22.63
N ALA A 328 -3.06 -24.04 22.06
CA ALA A 328 -2.61 -24.96 21.01
C ALA A 328 -2.12 -24.22 19.76
N MET A 329 -2.77 -23.11 19.36
CA MET A 329 -2.30 -22.27 18.26
C MET A 329 -0.95 -21.60 18.58
N TYR A 330 -0.78 -21.07 19.80
CA TYR A 330 0.51 -20.49 20.22
C TYR A 330 1.64 -21.51 20.22
N LYS A 331 1.38 -22.75 20.65
CA LYS A 331 2.38 -23.83 20.62
C LYS A 331 2.87 -24.13 19.20
N ILE A 332 2.01 -24.00 18.18
CA ILE A 332 2.41 -24.15 16.78
C ILE A 332 3.26 -22.96 16.33
N LEU A 333 2.89 -21.74 16.73
CA LEU A 333 3.64 -20.52 16.41
C LEU A 333 5.04 -20.53 17.03
N GLU A 334 5.17 -20.99 18.27
CA GLU A 334 6.43 -21.08 19.00
C GLU A 334 7.49 -21.93 18.28
N GLN A 335 7.06 -22.97 17.56
CA GLN A 335 7.96 -23.84 16.78
C GLN A 335 8.73 -23.08 15.69
N ASN A 336 8.17 -21.98 15.19
CA ASN A 336 8.80 -21.12 14.18
C ASN A 336 9.52 -19.90 14.80
N GLY A 337 9.51 -19.79 16.13
CA GLY A 337 9.93 -18.60 16.86
C GLY A 337 8.84 -17.53 16.87
N PHE A 338 8.57 -16.97 18.06
CA PHE A 338 7.62 -15.87 18.17
C PHE A 338 8.17 -14.56 17.61
N SER A 339 7.32 -13.83 16.89
CA SER A 339 7.54 -12.39 16.71
C SER A 339 7.34 -11.64 18.04
N ALA A 340 7.80 -10.38 18.12
CA ALA A 340 7.61 -9.55 19.32
C ALA A 340 6.12 -9.41 19.70
N HIS A 341 5.23 -9.26 18.71
CA HIS A 341 3.77 -9.23 18.92
C HIS A 341 3.21 -10.56 19.45
N GLN A 342 3.69 -11.69 18.94
CA GLN A 342 3.24 -13.01 19.38
C GLN A 342 3.73 -13.31 20.80
N LEU A 343 4.98 -12.97 21.11
CA LEU A 343 5.52 -13.10 22.46
C LEU A 343 4.75 -12.21 23.45
N TYR A 344 4.49 -10.95 23.08
CA TYR A 344 3.68 -10.04 23.91
C TYR A 344 2.28 -10.64 24.21
N SER A 345 1.55 -11.02 23.18
CA SER A 345 0.18 -11.54 23.33
C SER A 345 0.16 -12.87 24.09
N TYR A 346 1.05 -13.80 23.77
CA TYR A 346 1.18 -15.08 24.47
C TYR A 346 1.51 -14.87 25.96
N SER A 347 2.57 -14.13 26.27
CA SER A 347 3.00 -13.87 27.65
C SER A 347 1.91 -13.16 28.46
N LYS A 348 1.15 -12.25 27.84
CA LYS A 348 0.00 -11.61 28.47
C LYS A 348 -1.06 -12.62 28.88
N VAL A 349 -1.44 -13.55 28.00
CA VAL A 349 -2.54 -14.49 28.28
C VAL A 349 -2.16 -15.59 29.29
N ILE A 350 -0.87 -15.90 29.45
CA ILE A 350 -0.37 -16.86 30.46
C ILE A 350 0.15 -16.21 31.74
N GLY A 351 0.15 -14.87 31.84
CA GLY A 351 0.65 -14.14 33.01
C GLY A 351 2.18 -14.18 33.18
N ASP A 352 2.93 -14.38 32.09
CA ASP A 352 4.38 -14.45 32.11
C ASP A 352 5.03 -13.07 32.02
N ILE A 353 5.35 -12.50 33.19
CA ILE A 353 6.02 -11.20 33.29
C ILE A 353 7.42 -11.21 32.65
N LYS A 354 8.14 -12.34 32.70
CA LYS A 354 9.47 -12.44 32.09
C LYS A 354 9.34 -12.37 30.56
N GLY A 355 8.42 -13.12 29.99
CA GLY A 355 8.13 -13.07 28.56
C GLY A 355 7.64 -11.70 28.09
N LEU A 356 6.85 -10.97 28.90
CA LEU A 356 6.50 -9.57 28.61
C LEU A 356 7.73 -8.65 28.56
N LYS A 357 8.69 -8.82 29.49
CA LYS A 357 9.96 -8.07 29.47
C LYS A 357 10.81 -8.43 28.24
N GLU A 358 10.81 -9.70 27.84
CA GLU A 358 11.50 -10.15 26.62
C GLU A 358 10.85 -9.57 25.35
N ALA A 359 9.51 -9.52 25.29
CA ALA A 359 8.78 -8.87 24.19
C ALA A 359 9.11 -7.37 24.12
N LEU A 360 9.16 -6.68 25.27
CA LEU A 360 9.57 -5.28 25.34
C LEU A 360 10.97 -5.07 24.75
N ILE A 361 11.95 -5.87 25.18
CA ILE A 361 13.33 -5.80 24.67
C ILE A 361 13.35 -6.07 23.16
N SER A 362 12.55 -7.02 22.67
CA SER A 362 12.45 -7.35 21.25
C SER A 362 11.93 -6.15 20.43
N PHE A 363 10.86 -5.49 20.88
CA PHE A 363 10.36 -4.26 20.25
C PHE A 363 11.37 -3.11 20.27
N GLU A 364 12.08 -2.90 21.39
CA GLU A 364 13.07 -1.81 21.49
C GLU A 364 14.29 -2.05 20.59
N ARG A 365 14.79 -3.29 20.52
CA ARG A 365 15.91 -3.66 19.63
C ARG A 365 15.58 -3.49 18.15
N SER A 366 14.36 -3.83 17.77
CA SER A 366 13.87 -3.69 16.40
C SER A 366 13.51 -2.25 16.02
N GLY A 367 13.45 -1.33 16.98
CA GLY A 367 13.09 0.08 16.76
C GLY A 367 11.59 0.34 16.74
N ASN A 368 10.78 -0.61 17.23
CA ASN A 368 9.33 -0.55 17.31
C ASN A 368 8.86 0.03 18.64
N LEU A 369 9.29 1.27 18.93
CA LEU A 369 9.04 1.97 20.18
C LEU A 369 7.55 2.20 20.47
N PHE A 370 6.74 2.35 19.42
CA PHE A 370 5.30 2.49 19.57
C PHE A 370 4.65 1.24 20.19
N TYR A 371 5.00 0.04 19.71
CA TYR A 371 4.47 -1.19 20.28
C TYR A 371 5.11 -1.53 21.64
N ALA A 372 6.36 -1.11 21.88
CA ALA A 372 6.96 -1.14 23.21
C ALA A 372 6.14 -0.35 24.25
N ARG A 373 5.46 0.75 23.86
CA ARG A 373 4.54 1.50 24.74
C ARG A 373 3.38 0.62 25.22
N GLY A 374 2.81 -0.21 24.36
CA GLY A 374 1.75 -1.15 24.72
C GLY A 374 2.20 -2.17 25.77
N VAL A 375 3.40 -2.74 25.59
CA VAL A 375 3.98 -3.68 26.57
C VAL A 375 4.23 -3.00 27.92
N LYS A 376 4.74 -1.76 27.92
CA LYS A 376 4.95 -0.97 29.15
C LYS A 376 3.63 -0.74 29.91
N GLN A 377 2.55 -0.40 29.21
CA GLN A 377 1.23 -0.26 29.84
C GLN A 377 0.73 -1.57 30.46
N ALA A 378 0.96 -2.71 29.79
CA ALA A 378 0.59 -4.02 30.32
C ALA A 378 1.39 -4.38 31.59
N LEU A 379 2.71 -4.17 31.57
CA LEU A 379 3.58 -4.42 32.73
C LEU A 379 3.16 -3.57 33.94
N LEU A 380 2.86 -2.29 33.74
CA LEU A 380 2.39 -1.41 34.82
C LEU A 380 1.08 -1.90 35.44
N LYS A 381 0.12 -2.36 34.64
CA LYS A 381 -1.15 -2.93 35.15
C LYS A 381 -0.90 -4.19 35.97
N SER A 382 0.02 -5.05 35.53
CA SER A 382 0.37 -6.28 36.26
C SER A 382 1.08 -6.01 37.59
N GLU A 383 1.91 -4.96 37.67
CA GLU A 383 2.57 -4.56 38.91
C GLU A 383 1.61 -3.96 39.93
N VAL A 384 0.59 -3.21 39.49
CA VAL A 384 -0.46 -2.69 40.39
C VAL A 384 -1.31 -3.82 40.98
N ASN A 385 -1.63 -4.87 40.21
CA ASN A 385 -2.42 -6.02 40.68
C ASN A 385 -1.65 -6.98 41.62
N LEU A 386 -0.35 -6.78 41.85
CA LEU A 386 0.46 -7.55 42.81
C LEU A 386 0.52 -6.90 44.20
N VAL A 387 -0.02 -5.69 44.35
CA VAL A 387 0.01 -4.89 45.60
C VAL A 387 -1.33 -4.93 46.35
N ASP A 388 -2.36 -5.56 45.76
CA ASP A 388 -3.62 -5.97 46.40
C ASP A 388 -3.63 -7.48 46.66
#